data_AF-A0A850GAP8-F1
#
_entry.id   AF-A0A850GAP8-F1
#
_cell.length_a   1.000
_cell.length_b   1.000
_cell.length_c   1.000
_cell.angle_alpha   90.00
_cell.angle_beta   90.00
_cell.angle_gamma   90.00
#
_symmetry.space_group_name_H-M   'P 1'
#
loop_
_entity.id
_entity.type
_entity.pdbx_description
1 polymer ?
#
loop_
_entity_poly.entity_id
_entity_poly.type
_entity_poly.pdbx_seq_one_letter_code
_entity_poly.pdbx_strand_id
1 'polypeptide(L)'
;MRALLLWGLLWALEATSPEHARGYELAKVRLEQTLVWVNNGSQSNATNALEQAIVALYEYTPLMAGDDEVLENRDLALMMLVRVYLAQERPEIASAVMDHALRNAGGRALPAAMFGPRLETLHDERRAELEAGGEGSLRVSCAQPCRVFVDEREVISGRLSMLLGQHRVWVEAVSGEGEPLREVVSIDAPGQVIELRHDPR
;
A
#
# COMPACT_ATOMS: atom_id res chain seq x y z
N MET A 1 16.37 36.37 39.54
CA MET A 1 15.23 36.32 38.60
C MET A 1 15.67 35.49 37.39
N ARG A 2 15.15 34.26 37.26
CA ARG A 2 15.45 33.32 36.19
C ARG A 2 14.54 33.62 34.99
N ALA A 3 15.12 33.99 33.86
CA ALA A 3 14.41 34.05 32.58
C ALA A 3 14.39 32.64 31.96
N LEU A 4 13.19 32.10 31.76
CA LEU A 4 12.92 30.82 31.13
C LEU A 4 13.15 30.91 29.62
N LEU A 5 14.06 30.09 29.11
CA LEU A 5 14.31 29.84 27.69
C LEU A 5 13.15 28.99 27.12
N LEU A 6 12.19 29.65 26.47
CA LEU A 6 11.20 29.03 25.59
C LEU A 6 11.79 28.95 24.16
N TRP A 7 12.66 27.97 23.94
CA TRP A 7 13.19 27.60 22.62
C TRP A 7 12.95 26.10 22.42
N GLY A 8 11.68 25.69 22.42
CA GLY A 8 11.28 24.31 22.29
C GLY A 8 10.24 24.17 21.20
N LEU A 9 10.56 23.35 20.20
CA LEU A 9 9.69 22.84 19.14
C LEU A 9 9.40 23.78 17.95
N LEU A 10 10.44 24.15 17.19
CA LEU A 10 10.32 24.06 15.73
C LEU A 10 10.94 22.71 15.35
N TRP A 11 10.12 21.66 15.35
CA TRP A 11 10.50 20.42 14.69
C TRP A 11 10.53 20.71 13.19
N ALA A 12 11.64 20.36 12.54
CA ALA A 12 11.77 20.42 11.10
C ALA A 12 10.64 19.57 10.48
N LEU A 13 9.62 20.22 9.93
CA LEU A 13 8.91 19.65 8.79
C LEU A 13 9.95 19.61 7.67
N GLU A 14 10.64 18.49 7.53
CA GLU A 14 11.42 18.19 6.33
C GLU A 14 10.45 18.29 5.15
N ALA A 15 10.55 19.38 4.39
CA ALA A 15 9.59 19.67 3.35
C ALA A 15 9.81 18.68 2.20
N THR A 16 8.85 17.77 1.98
CA THR A 16 8.67 17.07 0.72
C THR A 16 8.97 18.03 -0.43
N SER A 17 9.88 17.67 -1.33
CA SER A 17 10.26 18.60 -2.40
C SER A 17 8.99 19.02 -3.16
N PRO A 18 8.86 20.31 -3.56
CA PRO A 18 7.66 20.77 -4.26
C PRO A 18 7.34 19.95 -5.53
N GLU A 19 8.38 19.40 -6.16
CA GLU A 19 8.24 18.49 -7.30
C GLU A 19 7.64 17.14 -6.91
N HIS A 20 8.11 16.53 -5.82
CA HIS A 20 7.59 15.26 -5.33
C HIS A 20 6.14 15.38 -4.87
N ALA A 21 5.80 16.46 -4.16
CA ALA A 21 4.42 16.76 -3.78
C ALA A 21 3.52 16.95 -5.01
N ARG A 22 4.00 17.65 -6.05
CA ARG A 22 3.26 17.81 -7.31
C ARG A 22 3.06 16.48 -8.04
N GLY A 23 4.08 15.62 -8.05
CA GLY A 23 4.01 14.28 -8.63
C GLY A 23 2.94 13.43 -7.97
N TYR A 24 2.87 13.48 -6.64
CA TYR A 24 1.84 12.81 -5.85
C TYR A 24 0.43 13.30 -6.19
N GLU A 25 0.20 14.62 -6.21
CA GLU A 25 -1.10 15.19 -6.58
C GLU A 25 -1.54 14.79 -8.00
N LEU A 26 -0.61 14.73 -8.95
CA LEU A 26 -0.90 14.23 -10.30
C LEU A 26 -1.28 12.74 -10.31
N ALA A 27 -0.64 11.92 -9.47
CA ALA A 27 -0.97 10.50 -9.33
C ALA A 27 -2.36 10.30 -8.71
N LYS A 28 -2.72 11.09 -7.68
CA LYS A 28 -4.07 11.11 -7.08
C LYS A 28 -5.14 11.43 -8.11
N VAL A 29 -5.00 12.55 -8.81
CA VAL A 29 -5.94 12.99 -9.85
C VAL A 29 -6.08 11.93 -10.95
N ARG A 30 -4.98 11.27 -11.34
CA ARG A 30 -5.03 10.18 -12.31
C ARG A 30 -5.84 8.99 -11.81
N LEU A 31 -5.67 8.59 -10.54
CA LEU A 31 -6.46 7.50 -9.96
C LEU A 31 -7.95 7.84 -9.96
N GLU A 32 -8.32 9.02 -9.49
CA GLU A 32 -9.72 9.49 -9.44
C GLU A 32 -10.35 9.53 -10.84
N GLN A 33 -9.64 10.12 -11.81
CA GLN A 33 -10.10 10.15 -13.20
C GLN A 33 -10.28 8.74 -13.78
N THR A 34 -9.38 7.81 -13.43
CA THR A 34 -9.46 6.42 -13.86
C THR A 34 -10.68 5.73 -13.25
N LEU A 35 -10.95 5.92 -11.96
CA LEU A 35 -12.15 5.40 -11.29
C LEU A 35 -13.45 5.92 -11.93
N VAL A 36 -13.52 7.20 -12.25
CA VAL A 36 -14.67 7.81 -12.94
C VAL A 36 -14.82 7.24 -14.36
N TRP A 37 -13.71 7.13 -15.10
CA TRP A 37 -13.74 6.68 -16.48
C TRP A 37 -14.11 5.19 -16.60
N VAL A 38 -13.55 4.30 -15.76
CA VAL A 38 -13.86 2.85 -15.78
C VAL A 38 -15.34 2.59 -15.52
N ASN A 39 -15.98 3.39 -14.68
CA ASN A 39 -17.42 3.28 -14.42
C ASN A 39 -18.30 3.68 -15.62
N ASN A 40 -17.80 4.49 -16.54
CA ASN A 40 -18.56 5.05 -17.67
C ASN A 40 -18.13 4.52 -19.06
N GLY A 41 -17.02 3.78 -19.15
CA GLY A 41 -16.33 3.43 -20.40
C GLY A 41 -16.36 1.94 -20.79
N SER A 42 -15.70 1.63 -21.92
CA SER A 42 -15.48 0.26 -22.38
C SER A 42 -14.45 -0.47 -21.52
N GLN A 43 -14.72 -1.74 -21.19
CA GLN A 43 -13.89 -2.56 -20.30
C GLN A 43 -12.49 -2.89 -20.86
N SER A 44 -12.29 -2.84 -22.18
CA SER A 44 -11.06 -3.35 -22.82
C SER A 44 -9.79 -2.57 -22.43
N ASN A 45 -9.93 -1.28 -22.09
CA ASN A 45 -8.80 -0.43 -21.69
C ASN A 45 -8.77 -0.20 -20.16
N ALA A 46 -9.78 -0.70 -19.43
CA ALA A 46 -9.93 -0.47 -17.99
C ALA A 46 -8.79 -1.09 -17.18
N THR A 47 -8.38 -2.30 -17.54
CA THR A 47 -7.31 -3.04 -16.86
C THR A 47 -6.01 -2.23 -16.79
N ASN A 48 -5.46 -1.88 -17.96
CA ASN A 48 -4.17 -1.20 -18.04
C ASN A 48 -4.19 0.17 -17.36
N ALA A 49 -5.31 0.90 -17.47
CA ALA A 49 -5.45 2.22 -16.84
C ALA A 49 -5.45 2.11 -15.30
N LEU A 50 -6.21 1.16 -14.74
CA LEU A 50 -6.25 0.90 -13.30
C LEU A 50 -4.89 0.47 -12.78
N GLU A 51 -4.24 -0.49 -13.43
CA GLU A 51 -2.90 -0.97 -13.04
C GLU A 51 -1.89 0.18 -13.03
N GLN A 52 -1.85 0.98 -14.09
CA GLN A 52 -0.92 2.12 -14.17
C GLN A 52 -1.21 3.19 -13.11
N ALA A 53 -2.47 3.49 -12.84
CA ALA A 53 -2.85 4.47 -11.83
C ALA A 53 -2.47 4.00 -10.41
N ILE A 54 -2.70 2.72 -10.11
CA ILE A 54 -2.33 2.11 -8.82
C ILE A 54 -0.81 2.08 -8.67
N VAL A 55 -0.07 1.61 -9.68
CA VAL A 55 1.40 1.52 -9.63
C VAL A 55 2.05 2.90 -9.50
N ALA A 56 1.51 3.92 -10.17
CA ALA A 56 2.05 5.28 -10.09
C ALA A 56 1.99 5.86 -8.66
N LEU A 57 1.05 5.40 -7.83
CA LEU A 57 0.94 5.85 -6.44
C LEU A 57 2.03 5.25 -5.54
N TYR A 58 2.51 4.03 -5.81
CA TYR A 58 3.49 3.35 -4.96
C TYR A 58 4.83 4.11 -4.83
N GLU A 59 5.16 4.95 -5.82
CA GLU A 59 6.31 5.87 -5.78
C GLU A 59 6.22 6.94 -4.68
N TYR A 60 5.04 7.14 -4.10
CA TYR A 60 4.73 8.16 -3.10
C TYR A 60 4.24 7.54 -1.78
N THR A 61 4.70 6.34 -1.47
CA THR A 61 4.32 5.57 -0.26
C THR A 61 4.29 6.42 1.03
N PRO A 62 5.30 7.24 1.37
CA PRO A 62 5.27 8.05 2.59
C PRO A 62 4.15 9.09 2.64
N LEU A 63 3.76 9.65 1.48
CA LEU A 63 2.66 10.60 1.37
C LEU A 63 1.30 9.89 1.46
N MET A 64 1.17 8.73 0.80
CA MET A 64 -0.04 7.92 0.85
C MET A 64 -0.36 7.43 2.27
N ALA A 65 0.66 7.10 3.06
CA ALA A 65 0.47 6.55 4.40
C ALA A 65 -0.31 7.48 5.35
N GLY A 66 -0.32 8.79 5.07
CA GLY A 66 -1.09 9.79 5.81
C GLY A 66 -2.34 10.31 5.09
N ASP A 67 -2.71 9.72 3.95
CA ASP A 67 -3.81 10.16 3.09
C ASP A 67 -4.87 9.05 2.95
N ASP A 68 -5.77 8.99 3.93
CA ASP A 68 -6.79 7.95 4.02
C ASP A 68 -7.70 7.90 2.79
N GLU A 69 -8.02 9.06 2.20
CA GLU A 69 -8.85 9.15 0.98
C GLU A 69 -8.15 8.44 -0.19
N VAL A 70 -6.84 8.63 -0.35
CA VAL A 70 -6.07 7.95 -1.40
C VAL A 70 -5.96 6.45 -1.14
N LEU A 71 -5.80 6.04 0.11
CA LEU A 71 -5.80 4.62 0.48
C LEU A 71 -7.16 3.95 0.19
N GLU A 72 -8.27 4.64 0.45
CA GLU A 72 -9.62 4.17 0.11
C GLU A 72 -9.85 4.11 -1.40
N ASN A 73 -9.43 5.14 -2.15
CA ASN A 73 -9.52 5.15 -3.61
C ASN A 73 -8.67 4.04 -4.25
N ARG A 74 -7.49 3.74 -3.69
CA ARG A 74 -6.64 2.61 -4.12
C ARG A 74 -7.36 1.28 -3.92
N ASP A 75 -7.96 1.08 -2.75
CA ASP A 75 -8.71 -0.14 -2.44
C ASP A 75 -9.93 -0.30 -3.35
N LEU A 76 -10.64 0.80 -3.63
CA LEU A 76 -11.73 0.82 -4.61
C LEU A 76 -11.26 0.45 -6.02
N ALA A 77 -10.12 0.99 -6.46
CA ALA A 77 -9.53 0.69 -7.75
C ALA A 77 -9.12 -0.78 -7.88
N LEU A 78 -8.61 -1.38 -6.81
CA LEU A 78 -8.31 -2.82 -6.75
C LEU A 78 -9.59 -3.66 -6.88
N MET A 79 -10.69 -3.29 -6.21
CA MET A 79 -11.97 -3.99 -6.38
C MET A 79 -12.53 -3.85 -7.80
N MET A 80 -12.38 -2.68 -8.43
CA MET A 80 -12.72 -2.51 -9.85
C MET A 80 -11.87 -3.41 -10.75
N LEU A 81 -10.57 -3.52 -10.48
CA LEU A 81 -9.66 -4.37 -11.25
C LEU A 81 -10.04 -5.85 -11.14
N VAL A 82 -10.37 -6.33 -9.94
CA VAL A 82 -10.92 -7.69 -9.73
C VAL A 82 -12.17 -7.90 -10.56
N ARG A 83 -13.14 -6.97 -10.51
CA ARG A 83 -14.38 -7.06 -11.28
C ARG A 83 -14.11 -7.13 -12.78
N VAL A 84 -13.17 -6.32 -13.28
CA VAL A 84 -12.78 -6.32 -14.70
C VAL A 84 -12.20 -7.68 -15.11
N TYR A 85 -11.32 -8.29 -14.30
CA TYR A 85 -10.80 -9.63 -14.59
C TYR A 85 -11.85 -10.73 -14.51
N LEU A 86 -12.81 -10.65 -13.58
CA LEU A 86 -13.93 -11.58 -13.52
C LEU A 86 -14.83 -11.50 -14.78
N ALA A 87 -15.05 -10.29 -15.29
CA ALA A 87 -15.81 -10.06 -16.52
C ALA A 87 -15.09 -10.55 -17.77
N GLN A 88 -13.75 -10.56 -17.74
CA GLN A 88 -12.89 -11.11 -18.80
C GLN A 88 -12.68 -12.63 -18.68
N GLU A 89 -13.36 -13.31 -17.76
CA GLU A 89 -13.20 -14.75 -17.49
C GLU A 89 -11.76 -15.14 -17.14
N ARG A 90 -11.07 -14.29 -16.35
CA ARG A 90 -9.70 -14.52 -15.84
C ARG A 90 -9.69 -14.66 -14.31
N PRO A 91 -10.34 -15.71 -13.75
CA PRO A 91 -10.55 -15.82 -12.30
C PRO A 91 -9.25 -15.97 -11.48
N GLU A 92 -8.20 -16.54 -12.05
CA GLU A 92 -6.90 -16.72 -11.40
C GLU A 92 -6.22 -15.37 -11.14
N ILE A 93 -6.32 -14.45 -12.10
CA ILE A 93 -5.77 -13.10 -11.96
C ILE A 93 -6.65 -12.27 -11.05
N ALA A 94 -7.98 -12.40 -11.15
CA ALA A 94 -8.90 -11.78 -10.20
C ALA A 94 -8.58 -12.20 -8.75
N SER A 95 -8.26 -13.48 -8.53
CA SER A 95 -7.86 -14.01 -7.23
C SER A 95 -6.54 -13.41 -6.75
N ALA A 96 -5.53 -13.33 -7.62
CA ALA A 96 -4.25 -12.71 -7.28
C ALA A 96 -4.38 -11.22 -6.91
N VAL A 97 -5.22 -10.47 -7.63
CA VAL A 97 -5.51 -9.06 -7.31
C VAL A 97 -6.33 -8.93 -6.02
N MET A 98 -7.26 -9.84 -5.76
CA MET A 98 -8.03 -9.87 -4.51
C MET A 98 -7.10 -10.16 -3.32
N ASP A 99 -6.19 -11.12 -3.43
CA ASP A 99 -5.22 -11.40 -2.37
C ASP A 99 -4.32 -10.20 -2.08
N HIS A 100 -3.88 -9.53 -3.15
CA HIS A 100 -3.12 -8.28 -3.05
C HIS A 100 -3.92 -7.18 -2.35
N ALA A 101 -5.21 -7.02 -2.66
CA ALA A 101 -6.08 -6.06 -2.00
C ALA A 101 -6.29 -6.38 -0.51
N LEU A 102 -6.47 -7.66 -0.16
CA LEU A 102 -6.65 -8.11 1.22
C LEU A 102 -5.40 -7.86 2.06
N ARG A 103 -4.20 -8.13 1.52
CA ARG A 103 -2.92 -7.77 2.17
C ARG A 103 -2.80 -6.26 2.38
N ASN A 104 -3.04 -5.48 1.32
CA ASN A 104 -3.00 -4.01 1.36
C ASN A 104 -4.01 -3.38 2.34
N ALA A 105 -5.15 -4.03 2.57
CA ALA A 105 -6.17 -3.56 3.48
C ALA A 105 -5.71 -3.66 4.95
N GLY A 106 -4.80 -4.59 5.27
CA GLY A 106 -4.27 -4.76 6.63
C GLY A 106 -5.37 -5.04 7.67
N GLY A 107 -6.39 -5.82 7.30
CA GLY A 107 -7.54 -6.12 8.16
C GLY A 107 -8.71 -5.12 8.08
N ARG A 108 -8.58 -4.01 7.33
CA ARG A 108 -9.73 -3.15 7.04
C ARG A 108 -10.73 -3.84 6.11
N ALA A 109 -11.99 -3.44 6.23
CA ALA A 109 -13.03 -3.91 5.34
C ALA A 109 -12.87 -3.30 3.94
N LEU A 110 -12.82 -4.15 2.92
CA LEU A 110 -12.90 -3.74 1.51
C LEU A 110 -14.37 -3.63 1.08
N PRO A 111 -14.73 -2.73 0.15
CA PRO A 111 -16.10 -2.53 -0.29
C PRO A 111 -16.58 -3.60 -1.29
N ALA A 112 -16.27 -4.87 -1.06
CA ALA A 112 -16.53 -5.97 -1.99
C ALA A 112 -18.01 -6.12 -2.38
N ALA A 113 -18.91 -6.00 -1.39
CA ALA A 113 -20.37 -6.11 -1.60
C ALA A 113 -20.94 -5.08 -2.59
N MET A 114 -20.29 -3.91 -2.76
CA MET A 114 -20.72 -2.89 -3.72
C MET A 114 -20.58 -3.34 -5.18
N PHE A 115 -19.79 -4.38 -5.45
CA PHE A 115 -19.50 -4.87 -6.80
C PHE A 115 -20.29 -6.12 -7.19
N GLY A 116 -21.21 -6.55 -6.35
CA GLY A 116 -22.13 -7.66 -6.60
C GLY A 116 -21.65 -9.01 -6.06
N PRO A 117 -22.53 -10.01 -6.04
CA PRO A 117 -22.35 -11.24 -5.27
C PRO A 117 -21.13 -12.06 -5.71
N ARG A 118 -20.80 -12.06 -7.02
CA ARG A 118 -19.65 -12.81 -7.52
C ARG A 118 -18.32 -12.30 -6.95
N LEU A 119 -18.17 -10.98 -6.79
CA LEU A 119 -16.96 -10.40 -6.21
C LEU A 119 -16.92 -10.58 -4.70
N GLU A 120 -18.08 -10.41 -4.03
CA GLU A 120 -18.23 -10.67 -2.60
C GLU A 120 -17.85 -12.11 -2.24
N THR A 121 -18.37 -13.10 -2.97
CA THR A 121 -18.00 -14.51 -2.80
C THR A 121 -16.50 -14.73 -2.98
N LEU A 122 -15.89 -14.19 -4.04
CA LEU A 122 -14.45 -14.30 -4.25
C LEU A 122 -13.67 -13.69 -3.08
N HIS A 123 -14.06 -12.49 -2.64
CA HIS A 123 -13.42 -11.82 -1.51
C HIS A 123 -13.45 -12.67 -0.23
N ASP A 124 -14.59 -13.28 0.10
CA ASP A 124 -14.73 -14.09 1.30
C ASP A 124 -13.93 -15.41 1.19
N GLU A 125 -13.95 -16.06 0.03
CA GLU A 125 -13.13 -17.24 -0.26
C GLU A 125 -11.63 -16.93 -0.11
N ARG A 126 -11.15 -15.85 -0.75
CA ARG A 126 -9.75 -15.44 -0.71
C ARG A 126 -9.30 -15.05 0.69
N ARG A 127 -10.15 -14.34 1.46
CA ARG A 127 -9.85 -14.01 2.86
C ARG A 127 -9.67 -15.28 3.68
N ALA A 128 -10.63 -16.21 3.61
CA ALA A 128 -10.58 -17.45 4.38
C ALA A 128 -9.34 -18.28 4.03
N GLU A 129 -8.97 -18.35 2.75
CA GLU A 129 -7.76 -19.04 2.30
C GLU A 129 -6.47 -18.38 2.84
N LEU A 130 -6.35 -17.06 2.77
CA LEU A 130 -5.19 -16.34 3.30
C LEU A 130 -5.04 -16.52 4.81
N GLU A 131 -6.15 -16.42 5.56
CA GLU A 131 -6.17 -16.64 7.01
C GLU A 131 -5.81 -18.08 7.37
N ALA A 132 -6.31 -19.06 6.61
CA ALA A 132 -5.99 -20.48 6.81
C ALA A 132 -4.52 -20.82 6.46
N GLY A 133 -3.91 -20.07 5.53
CA GLY A 133 -2.49 -20.20 5.18
C GLY A 133 -1.54 -19.83 6.32
N GLY A 134 -2.02 -19.05 7.29
CA GLY A 134 -1.24 -18.56 8.42
C GLY A 134 -0.45 -17.29 8.08
N GLU A 135 0.50 -16.96 8.95
CA GLU A 135 1.24 -15.69 8.90
C GLU A 135 2.75 -15.94 8.99
N GLY A 136 3.53 -15.07 8.37
CA GLY A 136 4.96 -14.92 8.62
C GLY A 136 5.27 -13.63 9.36
N SER A 137 6.54 -13.24 9.37
CA SER A 137 6.93 -11.96 9.97
C SER A 137 7.99 -11.21 9.16
N LEU A 138 7.89 -9.89 9.17
CA LEU A 138 8.95 -8.99 8.72
C LEU A 138 9.66 -8.38 9.93
N ARG A 139 10.99 -8.37 9.91
CA ARG A 139 11.84 -7.64 10.86
C ARG A 139 12.70 -6.64 10.09
N VAL A 140 12.52 -5.36 10.40
CA VAL A 140 13.33 -4.28 9.81
C VAL A 140 14.34 -3.79 10.85
N SER A 141 15.62 -3.75 10.47
CA SER A 141 16.71 -3.20 11.29
C SER A 141 17.33 -2.00 10.59
N CYS A 142 17.37 -0.86 11.26
CA CYS A 142 17.93 0.39 10.73
C CYS A 142 19.16 0.82 11.54
N ALA A 143 20.19 1.31 10.86
CA ALA A 143 21.39 1.86 11.52
C ALA A 143 21.09 3.19 12.26
N GLN A 144 20.08 3.93 11.81
CA GLN A 144 19.56 5.15 12.41
C GLN A 144 18.02 5.08 12.53
N PRO A 145 17.37 5.96 13.32
CA PRO A 145 15.90 6.02 13.37
C PRO A 145 15.29 6.11 11.97
N CYS A 146 14.34 5.24 11.67
CA CYS A 146 13.72 5.12 10.36
C CYS A 146 12.19 5.01 10.48
N ARG A 147 11.48 5.42 9.44
CA ARG A 147 10.07 5.13 9.21
C ARG A 147 9.99 3.90 8.32
N VAL A 148 9.08 2.99 8.65
CA VAL A 148 8.85 1.76 7.89
C VAL A 148 7.42 1.80 7.40
N PHE A 149 7.23 1.51 6.12
CA PHE A 149 5.92 1.36 5.53
C PHE A 149 5.80 -0.02 4.91
N VAL A 150 4.67 -0.67 5.17
CA VAL A 150 4.32 -1.95 4.57
C VAL A 150 2.98 -1.79 3.89
N ASP A 151 2.94 -2.10 2.60
CA ASP A 151 1.74 -1.94 1.75
C ASP A 151 1.10 -0.55 1.86
N GLU A 152 1.96 0.46 1.77
CA GLU A 152 1.67 1.89 1.89
C GLU A 152 1.12 2.37 3.24
N ARG A 153 1.28 1.58 4.31
CA ARG A 153 0.92 1.99 5.68
C ARG A 153 2.14 2.11 6.56
N GLU A 154 2.23 3.20 7.31
CA GLU A 154 3.28 3.37 8.31
C GLU A 154 3.07 2.36 9.45
N VAL A 155 4.13 1.65 9.78
CA VAL A 155 4.14 0.61 10.81
C VAL A 155 5.22 0.94 11.84
N ILE A 156 4.91 0.67 13.11
CA ILE A 156 5.89 0.84 14.18
C ILE A 156 6.99 -0.20 13.98
N SER A 157 8.25 0.24 14.00
CA SER A 157 9.41 -0.62 13.81
C SER A 157 9.42 -1.78 14.82
N GLY A 158 9.74 -2.98 14.34
CA GLY A 158 9.70 -4.19 15.14
C GLY A 158 9.51 -5.46 14.30
N ARG A 159 8.91 -6.47 14.93
CA ARG A 159 8.47 -7.70 14.26
C ARG A 159 7.00 -7.53 13.90
N LEU A 160 6.69 -7.51 12.61
CA LEU A 160 5.33 -7.35 12.08
C LEU A 160 4.80 -8.72 11.64
N SER A 161 3.59 -9.08 12.07
CA SER A 161 2.91 -10.28 11.56
C SER A 161 2.16 -9.95 10.28
N MET A 162 2.28 -10.80 9.28
CA MET A 162 1.80 -10.52 7.93
C MET A 162 1.26 -11.80 7.29
N LEU A 163 0.15 -11.69 6.55
CA LEU A 163 -0.39 -12.78 5.73
C LEU A 163 0.67 -13.27 4.73
N LEU A 164 0.54 -14.50 4.25
CA LEU A 164 1.45 -15.00 3.22
C LEU A 164 1.29 -14.24 1.89
N GLY A 165 2.39 -14.13 1.14
CA GLY A 165 2.45 -13.52 -0.19
C GLY A 165 3.46 -12.38 -0.29
N GLN A 166 3.30 -11.56 -1.34
CA GLN A 166 4.16 -10.42 -1.62
C GLN A 166 3.70 -9.18 -0.88
N HIS A 167 4.67 -8.46 -0.33
CA HIS A 167 4.47 -7.19 0.37
C HIS A 167 5.47 -6.15 -0.11
N ARG A 168 5.01 -4.91 -0.28
CA ARG A 168 5.89 -3.78 -0.59
C ARG A 168 6.37 -3.17 0.71
N VAL A 169 7.68 -3.04 0.85
CA VAL A 169 8.34 -2.43 2.00
C VAL A 169 9.08 -1.19 1.55
N TRP A 170 8.78 -0.07 2.21
CA TRP A 170 9.51 1.18 2.09
C TRP A 170 10.15 1.50 3.43
N VAL A 171 11.44 1.86 3.42
CA VAL A 171 12.14 2.31 4.62
C VAL A 171 12.88 3.60 4.31
N GLU A 172 12.68 4.63 5.12
CA GLU A 172 13.38 5.91 5.00
C GLU A 172 13.90 6.36 6.37
N ALA A 173 15.01 7.10 6.38
CA ALA A 173 15.52 7.72 7.59
C ALA A 173 14.55 8.80 8.09
N VAL A 174 14.38 8.91 9.41
CA VAL A 174 13.58 10.00 10.01
C VAL A 174 14.20 11.37 9.71
N SER A 175 15.52 11.44 9.52
CA SER A 175 16.23 12.67 9.12
C SER A 175 15.96 13.08 7.68
N GLY A 176 15.34 12.23 6.86
CA GLY A 176 15.23 12.44 5.41
C GLY A 176 16.56 12.31 4.65
N GLU A 177 17.66 11.95 5.32
CA GLU A 177 18.97 11.74 4.70
C GLU A 177 19.14 10.30 4.19
N GLY A 178 19.77 10.17 3.02
CA GLY A 178 20.03 8.89 2.36
C GLY A 178 18.93 8.46 1.40
N GLU A 179 19.24 7.44 0.59
CA GLU A 179 18.29 6.86 -0.36
C GLU A 179 17.31 5.92 0.36
N PRO A 180 15.98 6.04 0.13
CA PRO A 180 15.02 5.12 0.73
C PRO A 180 15.21 3.70 0.20
N LEU A 181 15.07 2.71 1.07
CA LEU A 181 15.00 1.30 0.68
C LEU A 181 13.58 1.00 0.17
N ARG A 182 13.48 0.42 -1.03
CA ARG A 182 12.23 -0.01 -1.64
C ARG A 182 12.37 -1.46 -2.09
N GLU A 183 11.68 -2.36 -1.42
CA GLU A 183 11.81 -3.81 -1.62
C GLU A 183 10.43 -4.46 -1.73
N VAL A 184 10.35 -5.51 -2.54
CA VAL A 184 9.21 -6.43 -2.53
C VAL A 184 9.67 -7.70 -1.84
N VAL A 185 9.08 -8.00 -0.69
CA VAL A 185 9.40 -9.21 0.08
C VAL A 185 8.31 -10.26 -0.12
N SER A 186 8.71 -11.53 -0.22
CA SER A 186 7.79 -12.67 -0.26
C SER A 186 7.82 -13.42 1.06
N ILE A 187 6.64 -13.66 1.63
CA ILE A 187 6.42 -14.54 2.77
C ILE A 187 5.70 -15.78 2.25
N ASP A 188 6.46 -16.84 2.00
CA ASP A 188 6.01 -18.04 1.29
C ASP A 188 5.58 -19.17 2.25
N ALA A 189 5.93 -19.08 3.53
CA ALA A 189 5.60 -20.11 4.52
C ALA A 189 5.17 -19.53 5.88
N PRO A 190 4.23 -20.20 6.58
CA PRO A 190 3.84 -19.80 7.92
C PRO A 190 5.04 -19.88 8.87
N GLY A 191 5.19 -18.85 9.70
CA GLY A 191 6.31 -18.70 10.63
C GLY A 191 7.64 -18.25 10.00
N GLN A 192 7.71 -18.08 8.66
CA GLN A 192 8.89 -17.52 8.00
C GLN A 192 9.17 -16.11 8.54
N VAL A 193 10.45 -15.80 8.76
CA VAL A 193 10.89 -14.45 9.16
C VAL A 193 11.75 -13.88 8.05
N ILE A 194 11.32 -12.77 7.47
CA ILE A 194 12.11 -11.96 6.54
C ILE A 194 12.82 -10.88 7.33
N GLU A 195 14.15 -10.77 7.16
CA GLU A 195 14.95 -9.73 7.77
C GLU A 195 15.42 -8.74 6.70
N LEU A 196 15.08 -7.46 6.88
CA LEU A 196 15.57 -6.36 6.05
C LEU A 196 16.48 -5.46 6.87
N ARG A 197 17.61 -5.06 6.28
CA ARG A 197 18.55 -4.11 6.88
C ARG A 197 18.61 -2.86 6.03
N HIS A 198 18.38 -1.70 6.65
CA HIS A 198 18.54 -0.39 6.05
C HIS A 198 19.73 0.34 6.66
N ASP A 199 20.72 0.65 5.83
CA ASP A 199 21.97 1.34 6.20
C ASP A 199 22.19 2.48 5.20
N PRO A 200 21.46 3.60 5.36
CA PRO A 200 21.57 4.76 4.48
C PRO A 200 22.98 5.34 4.64
N ARG A 201 23.76 5.28 3.55
CA ARG A 201 25.14 5.81 3.48
C ARG A 201 25.15 7.29 3.11
#